data_AF-A0AAP8GZ40-F1
#
_entry.id   AF-A0AAP8GZ40-F1
#
_cell.length_a   1.000
_cell.length_b   1.000
_cell.length_c   1.000
_cell.angle_alpha   90.00
_cell.angle_beta   90.00
_cell.angle_gamma   90.00
#
_symmetry.space_group_name_H-M   'P 1'
#
loop_
_entity.id
_entity.type
_entity.pdbx_description
1 polymer ?
#
loop_
_entity_poly.entity_id
_entity_poly.type
_entity_poly.pdbx_seq_one_letter_code
_entity_poly.pdbx_strand_id
1 'polypeptide(L)'
;MNQVTTDQVTMNQVTMDQVTMNQVTMNQVTMNQVTTDQVTMNQVTMDQVTMNQVTMNQVTMNQVTMNQVTMNQVISLPILKINL
;
A
#
# COMPACT_ATOMS: atom_id res chain seq x y z
N MET A 1 -5.06 6.65 12.33
CA MET A 1 -4.43 5.61 13.17
C MET A 1 -2.94 5.89 13.27
N ASN A 2 -2.30 5.67 14.42
CA ASN A 2 -0.91 6.11 14.61
C ASN A 2 0.12 5.13 14.01
N GLN A 3 -0.09 3.82 14.11
CA GLN A 3 0.87 2.83 13.60
C GLN A 3 0.18 1.52 13.25
N VAL A 4 0.65 0.86 12.18
CA VAL A 4 0.31 -0.51 11.82
C VAL A 4 1.59 -1.29 11.54
N THR A 5 1.73 -2.46 12.16
CA THR A 5 2.84 -3.38 11.91
C THR A 5 2.28 -4.76 11.64
N THR A 6 2.72 -5.38 10.55
CA THR A 6 2.29 -6.73 10.17
C THR A 6 3.49 -7.54 9.67
N ASP A 7 3.60 -8.79 10.12
CA ASP A 7 4.71 -9.67 9.74
C ASP A 7 4.39 -10.57 8.55
N GLN A 8 3.28 -11.30 8.59
CA GLN A 8 2.88 -12.26 7.56
C GLN A 8 1.39 -12.11 7.28
N VAL A 9 1.04 -11.71 6.06
CA VAL A 9 -0.36 -11.51 5.67
C VAL A 9 -0.61 -12.07 4.28
N THR A 10 -1.67 -12.85 4.15
CA THR A 10 -2.20 -13.27 2.85
C THR A 10 -3.67 -12.93 2.77
N MET A 11 -4.06 -12.14 1.78
CA MET A 11 -5.46 -11.72 1.58
C MET A 11 -5.88 -11.87 0.12
N ASN A 12 -7.12 -12.29 -0.09
CA ASN A 12 -7.68 -12.38 -1.44
C ASN A 12 -8.17 -11.03 -1.96
N GLN A 13 -8.88 -10.26 -1.14
CA GLN A 13 -9.41 -8.97 -1.53
C GLN A 13 -9.31 -7.99 -0.37
N VAL A 14 -8.86 -6.77 -0.69
CA VAL A 14 -8.78 -5.65 0.24
C VAL A 14 -9.40 -4.44 -0.42
N THR A 15 -10.27 -3.76 0.32
CA THR A 15 -10.85 -2.48 -0.10
C THR A 15 -10.65 -1.46 1.00
N MET A 16 -10.07 -0.31 0.65
CA MET A 16 -9.85 0.81 1.55
C MET A 16 -10.41 2.07 0.90
N ASP A 17 -11.17 2.86 1.66
CA ASP A 17 -11.71 4.13 1.17
C ASP A 17 -10.89 5.30 1.73
N GLN A 18 -11.27 5.88 2.87
CA GLN A 18 -10.56 7.00 3.51
C GLN A 18 -9.63 6.49 4.60
N VAL A 19 -8.32 6.44 4.33
CA VAL A 19 -7.33 5.93 5.29
C VAL A 19 -6.20 6.94 5.51
N THR A 20 -5.97 7.28 6.78
CA THR A 20 -4.81 8.07 7.21
C THR A 20 -3.99 7.32 8.25
N MET A 21 -2.72 7.05 7.93
CA MET A 21 -1.77 6.37 8.79
C MET A 21 -0.44 7.13 8.90
N ASN A 22 0.13 7.18 10.11
CA ASN A 22 1.44 7.82 10.31
C ASN A 22 2.59 6.86 9.99
N GLN A 23 2.54 5.62 10.49
CA GLN A 23 3.59 4.65 10.23
C GLN A 23 3.00 3.29 9.85
N VAL A 24 3.48 2.71 8.76
CA VAL A 24 3.10 1.39 8.26
C VAL A 24 4.35 0.56 8.03
N THR A 25 4.44 -0.60 8.66
CA THR A 25 5.51 -1.57 8.43
C THR A 25 4.93 -2.92 8.04
N MET A 26 5.35 -3.42 6.88
CA MET A 26 4.89 -4.69 6.32
C MET A 26 6.10 -5.55 5.92
N ASN A 27 6.18 -6.77 6.47
CA ASN A 27 7.30 -7.67 6.21
C ASN A 27 7.01 -8.60 5.03
N GLN A 28 6.09 -9.57 5.15
CA GLN A 28 5.69 -10.44 4.06
C GLN A 28 4.19 -10.34 3.81
N VAL A 29 3.83 -9.76 2.67
CA VAL A 29 2.44 -9.51 2.30
C VAL A 29 2.16 -10.03 0.91
N THR A 30 1.15 -10.89 0.78
CA THR A 30 0.60 -11.32 -0.51
C THR A 30 -0.86 -10.91 -0.61
N MET A 31 -1.20 -10.13 -1.63
CA MET A 31 -2.58 -9.71 -1.91
C MET A 31 -2.98 -9.99 -3.35
N ASN A 32 -4.15 -10.59 -3.54
CA ASN A 32 -4.66 -10.85 -4.90
C ASN A 32 -5.31 -9.62 -5.51
N GLN A 33 -6.25 -8.98 -4.82
CA GLN A 33 -6.92 -7.78 -5.30
C GLN A 33 -6.91 -6.69 -4.23
N VAL A 34 -6.47 -5.49 -4.60
CA VAL A 34 -6.43 -4.31 -3.74
C VAL A 34 -7.11 -3.16 -4.46
N THR A 35 -8.09 -2.55 -3.80
CA THR A 35 -8.75 -1.33 -4.28
C THR A 35 -8.64 -0.27 -3.21
N THR A 36 -8.10 0.89 -3.56
CA THR A 36 -7.94 2.02 -2.64
C THR A 36 -8.46 3.32 -3.26
N ASP A 37 -9.25 4.08 -2.51
CA ASP A 37 -9.74 5.39 -2.95
C ASP A 37 -8.87 6.55 -2.45
N GLN A 38 -8.93 6.93 -1.16
CA GLN A 38 -8.17 8.05 -0.60
C GLN A 38 -7.26 7.59 0.53
N VAL A 39 -5.98 7.45 0.23
CA VAL A 39 -5.01 6.97 1.21
C VAL A 39 -3.90 7.99 1.40
N THR A 40 -3.69 8.39 2.65
CA THR A 40 -2.53 9.18 3.08
C THR A 40 -1.68 8.39 4.06
N MET A 41 -0.41 8.18 3.71
CA MET A 41 0.56 7.52 4.58
C MET A 41 1.82 8.37 4.74
N ASN A 42 2.24 8.59 6.00
CA ASN A 42 3.43 9.40 6.24
C ASN A 42 4.72 8.60 6.08
N GLN A 43 4.86 7.48 6.79
CA GLN A 43 6.02 6.61 6.70
C GLN A 43 5.58 5.18 6.37
N VAL A 44 6.12 4.62 5.29
CA VAL A 44 5.81 3.28 4.82
C VAL A 44 7.11 2.50 4.63
N THR A 45 7.20 1.34 5.27
CA THR A 45 8.29 0.38 5.10
C THR A 45 7.71 -0.96 4.68
N MET A 46 8.18 -1.48 3.55
CA MET A 46 7.75 -2.74 2.96
C MET A 46 8.97 -3.60 2.62
N ASP A 47 9.04 -4.84 3.13
CA ASP A 47 10.15 -5.76 2.83
C ASP A 47 9.85 -6.66 1.63
N GLN A 48 8.84 -7.53 1.73
CA GLN A 48 8.42 -8.49 0.71
C GLN A 48 6.94 -8.34 0.43
N VAL A 49 6.59 -7.68 -0.67
CA VAL A 49 5.18 -7.45 -1.03
C VAL A 49 4.91 -7.97 -2.43
N THR A 50 3.92 -8.86 -2.53
CA THR A 50 3.37 -9.34 -3.81
C THR A 50 1.92 -8.89 -3.92
N MET A 51 1.60 -8.16 -4.99
CA MET A 51 0.23 -7.76 -5.32
C MET A 51 -0.12 -8.14 -6.75
N ASN A 52 -1.25 -8.84 -6.94
CA ASN A 52 -1.66 -9.27 -8.29
C ASN A 52 -2.42 -8.17 -9.04
N GLN A 53 -3.50 -7.64 -8.47
CA GLN A 53 -4.27 -6.56 -9.07
C GLN A 53 -4.42 -5.43 -8.06
N VAL A 54 -4.00 -4.23 -8.46
CA VAL A 54 -4.06 -3.04 -7.63
C VAL A 54 -4.76 -1.92 -8.40
N THR A 55 -5.81 -1.36 -7.81
CA THR A 55 -6.50 -0.16 -8.32
C THR A 55 -6.39 0.94 -7.26
N MET A 56 -5.81 2.08 -7.66
CA MET A 56 -5.60 3.24 -6.79
C MET A 56 -6.20 4.49 -7.43
N ASN A 57 -6.89 5.30 -6.61
CA ASN A 57 -7.43 6.57 -7.03
C ASN A 57 -6.54 7.75 -6.60
N GLN A 58 -6.58 8.15 -5.32
CA GLN A 58 -5.73 9.19 -4.76
C GLN A 58 -4.91 8.65 -3.60
N VAL A 59 -3.61 8.50 -3.85
CA VAL A 59 -2.67 8.00 -2.85
C VAL A 59 -1.55 9.01 -2.67
N THR A 60 -1.38 9.45 -1.42
CA THR A 60 -0.28 10.30 -0.99
C THR A 60 0.62 9.53 -0.04
N MET A 61 1.90 9.43 -0.39
CA MET A 61 2.93 8.83 0.47
C MET A 61 4.09 9.80 0.64
N ASN A 62 4.50 10.05 1.89
CA ASN A 62 5.55 11.04 2.19
C ASN A 62 6.96 10.43 2.32
N GLN A 63 7.10 9.27 2.96
CA GLN A 63 8.37 8.55 3.04
C GLN A 63 8.11 7.07 2.78
N VAL A 64 8.77 6.52 1.77
CA VAL A 64 8.56 5.13 1.36
C VAL A 64 9.90 4.41 1.25
N THR A 65 10.02 3.28 1.94
CA THR A 65 11.14 2.34 1.79
C THR A 65 10.57 0.99 1.36
N MET A 66 11.08 0.46 0.25
CA MET A 66 10.66 -0.80 -0.35
C MET A 66 11.89 -1.65 -0.65
N ASN A 67 11.92 -2.92 -0.23
CA ASN A 67 13.02 -3.84 -0.53
C ASN A 67 12.71 -4.72 -1.74
N GLN A 68 11.69 -5.56 -1.67
CA GLN A 68 11.21 -6.40 -2.78
C GLN A 68 9.70 -6.24 -2.94
N VAL A 69 9.31 -5.65 -4.06
CA VAL A 69 7.91 -5.43 -4.39
C VAL A 69 7.63 -5.96 -5.79
N THR A 70 6.70 -6.90 -5.88
CA THR A 70 6.17 -7.43 -7.14
C THR A 70 4.73 -6.98 -7.30
N MET A 71 4.45 -6.28 -8.40
CA MET A 71 3.09 -5.89 -8.78
C MET A 71 2.80 -6.36 -10.20
N ASN A 72 1.78 -7.18 -10.39
CA ASN A 72 1.45 -7.74 -11.70
C ASN A 72 0.60 -6.79 -12.54
N GLN A 73 -0.45 -6.20 -11.96
CA GLN A 73 -1.32 -5.24 -12.63
C GLN A 73 -1.63 -4.06 -11.72
N VAL A 74 -1.34 -2.85 -12.20
CA VAL A 74 -1.57 -1.60 -11.47
C VAL A 74 -2.37 -0.65 -12.35
N ILE A 75 -3.52 -0.22 -11.85
CA ILE A 75 -4.37 0.80 -12.44
C ILE A 75 -4.34 2.00 -11.48
N SER A 76 -3.77 3.11 -11.95
CA SER A 76 -3.81 4.39 -11.24
C SER A 76 -4.70 5.34 -12.00
N LEU A 77 -5.75 5.82 -11.34
CA LEU A 77 -6.49 7.01 -11.77
C LEU A 77 -5.65 8.25 -11.38
N PRO A 78 -5.90 9.43 -11.97
CA PRO A 78 -4.92 10.52 -11.91
C PRO A 78 -4.69 11.03 -10.47
N ILE A 79 -3.41 11.25 -10.18
CA ILE A 79 -2.78 11.74 -8.93
C ILE A 79 -2.33 10.62 -7.96
N LEU A 80 -1.29 9.88 -8.35
CA LEU A 80 -0.34 9.29 -7.40
C LEU A 80 0.78 10.31 -7.16
N LYS A 81 0.89 10.85 -5.94
CA LYS A 81 2.02 11.70 -5.53
C LYS A 81 2.87 10.95 -4.52
N ILE A 82 4.04 10.53 -4.99
CA ILE A 82 5.13 10.09 -4.12
C ILE A 82 6.03 11.31 -3.94
N ASN A 83 6.04 11.89 -2.75
CA ASN A 83 7.06 12.87 -2.41
C ASN A 83 8.29 12.07 -1.95
N LEU A 84 9.41 12.18 -2.68
CA LEU A 84 10.69 11.55 -2.33
C LEU A 84 11.56 12.56 -1.57
#